data_AF-A0AAU2UQZ0-F1
#
_entry.id   AF-A0AAU2UQZ0-F1
#
_cell.length_a   1.000
_cell.length_b   1.000
_cell.length_c   1.000
_cell.angle_alpha   90.00
_cell.angle_beta   90.00
_cell.angle_gamma   90.00
#
_symmetry.space_group_name_H-M   'P 1'
#
loop_
_entity.id
_entity.type
_entity.pdbx_description
1 polymer ?
#
loop_
_entity_poly.entity_id
_entity_poly.type
_entity_poly.pdbx_seq_one_letter_code
_entity_poly.pdbx_strand_id
1 'polypeptide(L)'
;MTFGLVFTGLVLAIPAGLVMLRRGAKRPPPWHKQSVALFGAALISASLAAMVWGFGIFSGGLDVQETCELTLHTAYDQAWRDRTGADGTSYFPLSDACNEHVSLVPTWVNPTILILAVLAISALALALFRIASAILHRRELVSS
;
A
#
# COMPACT_ATOMS: atom_id res chain seq x y z
N MET A 1 -2.92 -4.75 21.04
CA MET A 1 -1.78 -3.86 21.40
C MET A 1 -0.90 -3.46 20.21
N THR A 2 -0.85 -4.24 19.12
CA THR A 2 -0.08 -3.93 17.89
C THR A 2 -0.68 -2.82 17.02
N PHE A 3 -2.01 -2.66 17.01
CA PHE A 3 -2.75 -1.64 16.25
C PHE A 3 -2.32 -0.19 16.56
N GLY A 4 -2.05 0.12 17.82
CA GLY A 4 -1.66 1.46 18.25
C GLY A 4 -0.28 1.87 17.73
N LEU A 5 0.65 0.93 17.63
CA LEU A 5 2.04 1.19 17.21
C LEU A 5 2.16 1.44 15.71
N VAL A 6 1.36 0.75 14.89
CA VAL A 6 1.32 0.99 13.44
C VAL A 6 0.68 2.34 13.14
N PHE A 7 -0.43 2.67 13.80
CA PHE A 7 -1.09 3.97 13.65
C PHE A 7 -0.25 5.13 14.17
N THR A 8 0.39 5.00 15.35
CA THR A 8 1.31 6.04 15.86
C THR A 8 2.56 6.17 14.99
N GLY A 9 3.10 5.05 14.47
CA GLY A 9 4.19 5.06 13.50
C GLY A 9 3.83 5.85 12.24
N LEU A 10 2.64 5.62 11.67
CA LEU A 10 2.16 6.34 10.47
C LEU A 10 1.88 7.82 10.77
N VAL A 11 1.21 8.12 11.89
CA VAL A 11 0.85 9.49 12.32
C VAL A 11 2.09 10.31 12.69
N LEU A 12 3.20 9.68 13.10
CA LEU A 12 4.48 10.36 13.35
C LEU A 12 5.37 10.42 12.10
N ALA A 13 5.30 9.42 11.21
CA ALA A 13 6.04 9.42 9.95
C ALA A 13 5.55 10.48 8.97
N ILE A 14 4.23 10.78 8.95
CA ILE A 14 3.64 11.85 8.12
C ILE A 14 4.21 13.25 8.48
N PRO A 15 4.16 13.72 9.74
CA PRO A 15 4.73 15.00 10.13
C PRO A 15 6.26 15.00 10.09
N ALA A 16 6.93 13.89 10.40
CA ALA A 16 8.39 13.78 10.24
C ALA A 16 8.80 13.89 8.77
N GLY A 17 8.07 13.22 7.87
CA GLY A 17 8.23 13.32 6.42
C GLY A 17 7.94 14.73 5.91
N LEU A 18 6.87 15.38 6.39
CA LEU A 18 6.53 16.78 6.08
C LEU A 18 7.60 17.76 6.57
N VAL A 19 8.16 17.55 7.76
CA VAL A 19 9.25 18.36 8.33
C VAL A 19 10.55 18.13 7.56
N MET A 20 10.84 16.89 7.15
CA MET A 20 11.98 16.57 6.29
C MET A 20 11.82 17.16 4.89
N LEU A 21 10.62 17.15 4.30
CA LEU A 21 10.30 17.85 3.05
C LEU A 21 10.50 19.36 3.20
N ARG A 22 10.02 19.96 4.30
CA ARG A 22 10.21 21.40 4.59
C ARG A 22 11.68 21.76 4.82
N ARG A 23 12.47 20.90 5.46
CA ARG A 23 13.91 21.12 5.71
C ARG A 23 14.77 20.87 4.45
N GLY A 24 14.41 19.86 3.65
CA GLY A 24 15.05 19.53 2.37
C GLY A 24 14.75 20.53 1.24
N ALA A 25 13.67 21.31 1.37
CA ALA A 25 13.32 22.38 0.42
C ALA A 25 14.34 23.53 0.33
N LYS A 26 15.33 23.61 1.23
CA LYS A 26 16.33 24.70 1.23
C LYS A 26 17.38 24.59 0.12
N ARG A 27 17.53 23.44 -0.53
CA ARG A 27 18.30 23.31 -1.78
C ARG A 27 17.67 22.21 -2.64
N PRO A 28 17.14 22.49 -3.84
CA PRO A 28 16.69 21.42 -4.72
C PRO A 28 17.89 20.51 -5.01
N PRO A 29 17.80 19.19 -4.73
CA PRO A 29 18.82 18.25 -5.15
C PRO A 29 19.05 18.42 -6.65
N PRO A 30 20.29 18.28 -7.14
CA PRO A 30 20.52 18.29 -8.58
C PRO A 30 19.61 17.25 -9.24
N TRP A 31 19.09 17.59 -10.41
CA TRP A 31 17.90 16.97 -11.02
C TRP A 31 17.94 15.43 -11.12
N HIS A 32 19.13 14.84 -11.27
CA HIS A 32 19.34 13.39 -11.26
C HIS A 32 19.05 12.73 -9.90
N LYS A 33 19.30 13.41 -8.77
CA LYS A 33 19.02 12.89 -7.42
C LYS A 33 17.53 12.90 -7.09
N GLN A 34 16.74 13.79 -7.70
CA GLN A 34 15.30 13.84 -7.52
C GLN A 34 14.59 12.66 -8.19
N SER A 35 14.99 12.29 -9.42
CA SER A 35 14.42 11.12 -10.10
C SER A 35 14.73 9.82 -9.35
N VAL A 36 15.97 9.65 -8.86
CA VAL A 36 16.34 8.47 -8.05
C VAL A 36 15.53 8.41 -6.76
N ALA A 37 15.32 9.54 -6.09
CA ALA A 37 14.48 9.59 -4.88
C ALA A 37 13.02 9.22 -5.17
N LEU A 38 12.44 9.67 -6.28
CA LEU A 38 11.08 9.31 -6.69
C LEU A 38 10.96 7.82 -7.05
N PHE A 39 11.93 7.26 -7.75
CA PHE A 39 11.99 5.81 -7.99
C PHE A 39 12.11 5.02 -6.70
N GLY A 40 12.96 5.46 -5.77
CA GLY A 40 13.10 4.85 -4.45
C GLY A 40 11.78 4.90 -3.67
N ALA A 41 11.09 6.03 -3.67
CA ALA A 41 9.78 6.18 -3.06
C ALA A 41 8.75 5.23 -3.68
N ALA A 42 8.70 5.14 -5.01
CA ALA A 42 7.80 4.23 -5.72
C ALA A 42 8.04 2.77 -5.32
N LEU A 43 9.30 2.33 -5.33
CA LEU A 43 9.68 0.97 -4.92
C LEU A 43 9.29 0.68 -3.47
N ILE A 44 9.62 1.58 -2.54
CA ILE A 44 9.26 1.40 -1.12
C ILE A 44 7.75 1.29 -0.96
N SER A 45 6.98 2.20 -1.57
CA SER A 45 5.51 2.14 -1.49
C SER A 45 4.93 0.88 -2.11
N ALA A 46 5.47 0.41 -3.24
CA ALA A 46 5.04 -0.83 -3.87
C ALA A 46 5.38 -2.07 -3.01
N SER A 47 6.57 -2.11 -2.42
CA SER A 47 6.97 -3.18 -1.49
C SER A 47 6.08 -3.21 -0.26
N LEU A 48 5.77 -2.04 0.32
CA LEU A 48 4.84 -1.94 1.45
C LEU A 48 3.43 -2.37 1.05
N ALA A 49 2.94 -2.00 -0.13
CA ALA A 49 1.64 -2.43 -0.63
C ALA A 49 1.59 -3.96 -0.76
N ALA A 50 2.64 -4.57 -1.32
CA ALA A 50 2.75 -6.02 -1.45
C ALA A 50 2.79 -6.73 -0.08
N MET A 51 3.50 -6.15 0.91
CA MET A 51 3.51 -6.68 2.28
C MET A 51 2.12 -6.62 2.93
N VAL A 52 1.41 -5.49 2.82
CA VAL A 52 0.06 -5.34 3.37
C VAL A 52 -0.93 -6.27 2.68
N TRP A 53 -0.83 -6.40 1.35
CA TRP A 53 -1.65 -7.33 0.57
C TRP A 53 -1.39 -8.79 0.96
N GLY A 54 -0.13 -9.20 1.11
CA GLY A 54 0.22 -10.52 1.59
C GLY A 54 -0.33 -10.80 2.98
N PHE A 55 -0.19 -9.84 3.91
CA PHE A 55 -0.80 -9.95 5.24
C PHE A 55 -2.31 -10.16 5.18
N GLY A 56 -3.01 -9.45 4.27
CA GLY A 56 -4.45 -9.62 4.08
C GLY A 56 -4.82 -11.01 3.55
N ILE A 57 -4.11 -11.53 2.55
CA ILE A 57 -4.36 -12.87 2.00
C ILE A 57 -4.18 -13.96 3.06
N PHE A 58 -3.15 -13.83 3.90
CA PHE A 58 -2.87 -14.81 4.95
C PHE A 58 -3.65 -14.56 6.25
N SER A 59 -4.57 -13.59 6.27
CA SER A 59 -5.38 -13.32 7.48
C SER A 59 -6.34 -14.46 7.82
N GLY A 60 -6.72 -15.27 6.83
CA GLY A 60 -7.58 -16.45 6.97
C GLY A 60 -6.91 -17.69 7.57
N GLY A 61 -5.57 -17.70 7.64
CA GLY A 61 -4.82 -18.89 8.06
C GLY A 61 -4.78 -19.99 6.98
N LEU A 62 -4.43 -21.21 7.40
CA LEU A 62 -4.42 -22.40 6.54
C LEU A 62 -5.82 -22.98 6.34
N ASP A 63 -6.66 -22.87 7.38
CA ASP A 63 -8.06 -23.26 7.38
C ASP A 63 -8.86 -22.12 8.02
N VAL A 64 -9.71 -21.50 7.20
CA VAL A 64 -10.54 -20.36 7.62
C VAL A 64 -11.62 -20.80 8.59
N GLN A 65 -12.20 -22.00 8.40
CA GLN A 65 -13.18 -22.54 9.32
C GLN A 65 -12.54 -22.76 10.70
N GLU A 66 -11.34 -23.34 10.73
CA GLU A 66 -10.60 -23.54 11.97
C GLU A 66 -10.32 -22.20 12.68
N THR A 67 -9.87 -21.20 11.92
CA THR A 67 -9.58 -19.85 12.46
C THR A 67 -10.84 -19.20 13.02
N CYS A 68 -11.97 -19.31 12.31
CA CYS A 68 -13.25 -18.75 12.73
C CYS A 68 -13.81 -19.40 14.00
N GLU A 69 -13.81 -20.73 14.05
CA GLU A 69 -14.44 -21.49 15.14
C GLU A 69 -13.51 -21.61 16.37
N LEU A 70 -12.22 -21.89 16.17
CA LEU A 70 -11.29 -22.14 17.29
C LEU A 70 -10.52 -20.90 17.76
N THR A 71 -10.19 -19.97 16.86
CA THR A 71 -9.43 -18.76 17.27
C THR A 71 -10.39 -17.62 17.64
N LEU A 72 -11.33 -17.31 16.74
CA LEU A 72 -12.27 -16.20 16.93
C LEU A 72 -13.51 -16.61 17.74
N HIS A 73 -13.78 -17.91 17.92
CA HIS A 73 -14.96 -18.44 18.62
C HIS A 73 -16.28 -17.93 18.02
N THR A 74 -16.33 -17.88 16.69
CA THR A 74 -17.47 -17.36 15.90
C THR A 74 -18.01 -18.42 14.95
N ALA A 75 -19.30 -18.34 14.64
CA ALA A 75 -19.93 -19.27 13.70
C ALA A 75 -19.37 -19.05 12.28
N TYR A 76 -18.92 -20.15 11.68
CA TYR A 76 -18.52 -20.20 10.28
C TYR A 76 -19.75 -20.39 9.39
N ASP A 77 -20.02 -19.45 8.48
CA ASP A 77 -21.14 -19.54 7.52
C ASP A 77 -20.63 -19.58 6.08
N GLN A 78 -20.37 -20.80 5.60
CA GLN A 78 -19.97 -21.07 4.21
C GLN A 78 -21.02 -20.56 3.22
N ALA A 79 -22.31 -20.80 3.49
CA ALA A 79 -23.37 -20.52 2.53
C ALA A 79 -23.57 -19.01 2.30
N TRP A 80 -23.27 -18.18 3.31
CA TRP A 80 -23.22 -16.73 3.19
C TRP A 80 -21.95 -16.25 2.48
N ARG A 81 -20.78 -16.83 2.80
CA ARG A 81 -19.50 -16.50 2.15
C ARG A 81 -19.56 -16.70 0.65
N ASP A 82 -20.05 -17.85 0.21
CA ASP A 82 -20.16 -18.21 -1.21
C ASP A 82 -21.11 -17.27 -1.97
N ARG A 83 -22.20 -16.84 -1.32
CA ARG A 83 -23.18 -15.91 -1.91
C ARG A 83 -22.68 -14.46 -1.98
N THR A 84 -21.82 -14.06 -1.04
CA THR A 84 -21.36 -12.67 -0.90
C THR A 84 -19.97 -12.44 -1.51
N GLY A 85 -19.24 -13.50 -1.86
CA GLY A 85 -17.84 -13.42 -2.33
C GLY A 85 -16.86 -13.03 -1.22
N ALA A 86 -17.22 -13.35 0.03
CA ALA A 86 -16.39 -13.12 1.22
C ALA A 86 -15.59 -14.37 1.61
N ASP A 87 -15.30 -15.21 0.62
CA ASP A 87 -14.65 -16.51 0.72
C ASP A 87 -13.11 -16.44 0.69
N GLY A 88 -12.52 -15.25 0.53
CA GLY A 88 -11.08 -15.03 0.40
C GLY A 88 -10.55 -15.18 -1.03
N THR A 89 -11.39 -15.45 -2.03
CA THR A 89 -10.95 -15.63 -3.43
C THR A 89 -10.74 -14.30 -4.18
N SER A 90 -11.30 -13.21 -3.65
CA SER A 90 -11.21 -11.88 -4.25
C SER A 90 -9.80 -11.29 -4.11
N TYR A 91 -9.16 -11.02 -5.25
CA TYR A 91 -7.82 -10.41 -5.30
C TYR A 91 -7.80 -8.93 -4.84
N PHE A 92 -8.88 -8.19 -5.11
CA PHE A 92 -9.11 -6.84 -4.59
C PHE A 92 -10.57 -6.40 -4.81
N PRO A 93 -11.25 -5.77 -3.83
CA PRO A 93 -10.82 -5.65 -2.43
C PRO A 93 -10.67 -7.03 -1.78
N LEU A 94 -9.74 -7.16 -0.83
CA LEU A 94 -9.60 -8.41 -0.08
C LEU A 94 -10.82 -8.55 0.81
N SER A 95 -11.54 -9.66 0.63
CA SER A 95 -12.74 -10.01 1.38
C SER A 95 -12.64 -11.46 1.84
N ASP A 96 -12.37 -11.64 3.13
CA ASP A 96 -12.42 -12.93 3.81
C ASP A 96 -13.12 -12.73 5.16
N ALA A 97 -14.25 -13.39 5.38
CA ALA A 97 -15.10 -13.18 6.55
C ALA A 97 -15.77 -14.47 7.05
N CYS A 98 -15.79 -14.71 8.35
CA CYS A 98 -16.42 -15.89 8.96
C CYS A 98 -17.93 -15.90 8.73
N ASN A 99 -18.55 -14.71 8.84
CA ASN A 99 -19.98 -14.45 8.68
C ASN A 99 -20.19 -12.95 8.41
N GLU A 100 -21.45 -12.52 8.36
CA GLU A 100 -21.85 -11.13 8.10
C GLU A 100 -21.32 -10.08 9.09
N HIS A 101 -20.89 -10.50 10.28
CA HIS A 101 -20.42 -9.61 11.34
C HIS A 101 -18.90 -9.63 11.54
N VAL A 102 -18.23 -10.73 11.15
CA VAL A 102 -16.83 -10.97 11.50
C VAL A 102 -15.99 -11.15 10.25
N SER A 103 -15.20 -10.13 9.91
CA SER A 103 -14.20 -10.18 8.85
C SER A 103 -12.83 -10.58 9.40
N LEU A 104 -12.14 -11.50 8.71
CA LEU A 104 -10.76 -11.86 9.03
C LEU A 104 -9.79 -10.80 8.50
N VAL A 105 -10.09 -10.24 7.32
CA VAL A 105 -9.33 -9.11 6.78
C VAL A 105 -9.63 -7.85 7.60
N PRO A 106 -8.62 -7.25 8.26
CA PRO A 106 -8.85 -6.01 8.97
C PRO A 106 -9.27 -4.87 8.05
N THR A 107 -10.19 -4.02 8.52
CA THR A 107 -10.79 -2.92 7.73
C THR A 107 -9.79 -1.91 7.17
N TRP A 108 -8.58 -1.83 7.72
CA TRP A 108 -7.51 -0.92 7.27
C TRP A 108 -6.69 -1.46 6.10
N VAL A 109 -6.72 -2.76 5.81
CA VAL A 109 -5.85 -3.39 4.79
C VAL A 109 -6.16 -2.84 3.40
N ASN A 110 -7.43 -2.92 2.97
CA ASN A 110 -7.88 -2.43 1.66
C ASN A 110 -7.56 -0.95 1.40
N PRO A 111 -7.93 0.01 2.28
CA PRO A 111 -7.59 1.42 2.06
C PRO A 111 -6.07 1.67 2.08
N THR A 112 -5.30 0.93 2.89
CA THR A 112 -3.85 1.08 2.92
C THR A 112 -3.21 0.63 1.61
N ILE A 113 -3.65 -0.50 1.04
CA ILE A 113 -3.18 -0.97 -0.29
C ILE A 113 -3.47 0.10 -1.36
N LEU A 114 -4.68 0.67 -1.37
CA LEU A 114 -5.04 1.73 -2.32
C LEU A 114 -4.14 2.96 -2.19
N ILE A 115 -3.93 3.46 -0.97
CA ILE A 115 -3.09 4.64 -0.74
C ILE A 115 -1.66 4.38 -1.19
N LEU A 116 -1.09 3.23 -0.83
CA LEU A 116 0.28 2.87 -1.21
C LEU A 116 0.42 2.67 -2.71
N ALA A 117 -0.57 2.06 -3.38
CA ALA A 117 -0.57 1.90 -4.83
C ALA A 117 -0.62 3.26 -5.55
N VAL A 118 -1.47 4.18 -5.09
CA VAL A 118 -1.55 5.54 -5.65
C VAL A 118 -0.22 6.29 -5.45
N LEU A 119 0.40 6.17 -4.28
CA LEU A 119 1.72 6.75 -4.02
C LEU A 119 2.80 6.16 -4.94
N ALA A 120 2.80 4.85 -5.15
CA ALA A 120 3.74 4.17 -6.02
C ALA A 120 3.62 4.65 -7.47
N ILE A 121 2.38 4.65 -7.99
CA ILE A 121 2.08 5.07 -9.36
C ILE A 121 2.43 6.53 -9.58
N SER A 122 2.04 7.42 -8.65
CA SER A 122 2.32 8.85 -8.77
C SER A 122 3.82 9.16 -8.70
N ALA A 123 4.56 8.54 -7.78
CA ALA A 123 6.01 8.70 -7.69
C ALA A 123 6.71 8.20 -8.96
N LEU A 124 6.31 7.05 -9.49
CA LEU A 124 6.86 6.48 -10.72
C LEU A 124 6.55 7.36 -11.94
N ALA A 125 5.30 7.79 -12.10
CA ALA A 125 4.88 8.66 -13.19
C ALA A 125 5.64 9.99 -13.20
N LEU A 126 5.83 10.61 -12.02
CA LEU A 126 6.63 11.82 -11.89
C LEU A 126 8.10 11.57 -12.22
N ALA A 127 8.67 10.44 -11.80
CA ALA A 127 10.05 10.10 -12.10
C ALA A 127 10.27 9.94 -13.61
N LEU A 128 9.38 9.21 -14.28
CA LEU A 128 9.41 8.99 -15.73
C LEU A 128 9.20 10.28 -16.51
N PHE A 129 8.21 11.09 -16.12
CA PHE A 129 7.94 12.39 -16.74
C PHE A 129 9.16 13.30 -16.69
N ARG A 130 9.83 13.35 -15.54
CA ARG A 130 11.10 14.07 -15.39
C ARG A 130 12.11 13.47 -16.36
N ILE A 131 12.47 12.20 -16.26
CA ILE A 131 13.49 11.61 -17.15
C ILE A 131 13.22 11.92 -18.63
N ALA A 132 11.97 11.75 -19.09
CA ALA A 132 11.56 12.07 -20.45
C ALA A 132 11.79 13.56 -20.80
N SER A 133 11.40 14.49 -19.93
CA SER A 133 11.56 15.92 -20.19
C SER A 133 13.03 16.34 -20.35
N ALA A 134 13.96 15.73 -19.60
CA ALA A 134 15.39 16.04 -19.77
C ALA A 134 15.95 15.47 -21.07
N ILE A 135 15.50 14.29 -21.47
CA ILE A 135 15.94 13.69 -22.73
C ILE A 135 15.48 14.57 -23.90
N LEU A 136 14.23 15.02 -23.88
CA LEU A 136 13.68 15.91 -24.90
C LEU A 136 14.43 17.24 -24.96
N HIS A 137 14.63 17.90 -23.81
CA HIS A 137 15.35 19.18 -23.77
C HIS A 137 16.83 19.03 -24.22
N ARG A 138 17.48 17.90 -23.93
CA ARG A 138 18.84 17.64 -24.46
C ARG A 138 18.85 17.46 -25.97
N ARG A 139 17.82 16.83 -26.54
CA ARG A 139 17.72 16.66 -28.01
C ARG A 139 17.61 17.99 -28.72
N GLU A 140 16.79 18.90 -28.21
CA GLU A 140 16.61 20.25 -28.77
C GLU A 140 17.93 21.04 -28.80
N LEU A 141 18.74 20.94 -27.74
CA LEU A 141 20.04 21.63 -27.66
C LEU A 141 21.12 21.07 -28.59
N VAL A 142 21.04 19.80 -28.98
CA VAL A 142 22.01 19.17 -29.90
C VAL A 142 21.65 19.42 -31.36
N SER A 143 20.38 19.70 -31.66
CA SER A 143 19.90 19.99 -33.02
C SER A 143 20.02 21.46 -33.45
N SER A 144 20.40 22.37 -32.54
CA SER A 144 20.61 23.79 -32.80
C SER A 144 22.09 24.12 -32.95
#